data_AF-A0A960ER26-F1
#
_entry.id   AF-A0A960ER26-F1
#
_cell.length_a   1.000
_cell.length_b   1.000
_cell.length_c   1.000
_cell.angle_alpha   90.00
_cell.angle_beta   90.00
_cell.angle_gamma   90.00
#
_symmetry.space_group_name_H-M   'P 1'
#
loop_
_entity.id
_entity.type
_entity.pdbx_description
1 polymer ?
#
loop_
_entity_poly.entity_id
_entity_poly.type
_entity_poly.pdbx_seq_one_letter_code
_entity_poly.pdbx_strand_id
1 'polypeptide(L)'
;MSEPIEDCNETLRELYSFLDGELTDDSREHIRRHLDDCSPCLAAFDFQAELRLVIRNRCCDEVPSSLRDRIAAAIEAEGATPPSGSGAGPSL
;
A
#
# COMPACT_ATOMS: atom_id res chain seq x y z
N MET A 1 -22.41 7.02 22.15
CA MET A 1 -22.89 8.19 21.39
C MET A 1 -22.67 7.83 19.94
N SER A 2 -23.69 7.84 19.10
CA SER A 2 -23.57 7.43 17.69
C SER A 2 -23.02 8.59 16.88
N GLU A 3 -21.87 8.42 16.24
CA GLU A 3 -21.31 9.40 15.31
C GLU A 3 -22.26 9.66 14.13
N PRO A 4 -22.21 10.86 13.52
CA PRO A 4 -23.11 11.24 12.43
C PRO A 4 -22.93 10.32 11.21
N ILE A 5 -24.04 9.99 10.54
CA ILE A 5 -24.08 9.10 9.36
C ILE A 5 -23.13 9.57 8.23
N GLU A 6 -22.81 10.86 8.17
CA GLU A 6 -21.85 11.41 7.20
C GLU A 6 -20.44 10.83 7.37
N ASP A 7 -19.99 10.62 8.61
CA ASP A 7 -18.66 10.10 8.94
C ASP A 7 -18.54 8.60 8.64
N CYS A 8 -19.64 7.84 8.82
CA CYS A 8 -19.71 6.44 8.37
C CYS A 8 -19.59 6.33 6.84
N ASN A 9 -20.24 7.22 6.09
CA ASN A 9 -20.17 7.19 4.63
C ASN A 9 -18.77 7.56 4.13
N GLU A 10 -18.10 8.52 4.77
CA GLU A 10 -16.71 8.86 4.46
C GLU A 10 -15.78 7.67 4.75
N THR A 11 -15.87 7.08 5.94
CA THR A 11 -15.10 5.88 6.32
C THR A 11 -15.28 4.75 5.32
N LEU A 12 -16.53 4.46 4.92
CA LEU A 12 -16.81 3.40 3.95
C LEU A 12 -16.27 3.69 2.55
N ARG A 13 -16.20 4.97 2.14
CA ARG A 13 -15.60 5.36 0.85
C ARG A 13 -14.08 5.19 0.86
N GLU A 14 -13.43 5.57 1.94
CA GLU A 14 -11.97 5.51 2.07
C GLU A 14 -11.45 4.14 2.56
N LEU A 15 -12.35 3.22 2.92
CA LEU A 15 -12.03 1.92 3.50
C LEU A 15 -11.00 1.10 2.70
N TYR A 16 -11.09 1.12 1.36
CA TYR A 16 -10.13 0.41 0.52
C TYR A 16 -8.76 1.07 0.53
N SER A 17 -8.70 2.41 0.39
CA SER A 17 -7.44 3.16 0.49
C SER A 17 -6.79 3.01 1.87
N PHE A 18 -7.60 2.89 2.93
CA PHE A 18 -7.13 2.54 4.27
C PHE A 18 -6.47 1.15 4.29
N LEU A 19 -7.14 0.14 3.71
CA LEU A 19 -6.64 -1.24 3.63
C LEU A 19 -5.40 -1.38 2.72
N ASP A 20 -5.26 -0.54 1.70
CA ASP A 20 -4.09 -0.48 0.81
C ASP A 20 -2.94 0.35 1.39
N GLY A 21 -3.20 1.10 2.47
CA GLY A 21 -2.20 1.96 3.10
C GLY A 21 -1.92 3.25 2.34
N GLU A 22 -2.78 3.65 1.42
CA GLU A 22 -2.62 4.80 0.51
C GLU A 22 -3.07 6.14 1.14
N LEU A 23 -3.63 6.10 2.34
CA LEU A 23 -4.06 7.31 3.06
C LEU A 23 -2.88 8.03 3.72
N THR A 24 -3.05 9.34 3.91
CA THR A 24 -2.19 10.16 4.76
C THR A 24 -2.30 9.69 6.22
N ASP A 25 -1.31 10.04 7.04
CA ASP A 25 -1.31 9.64 8.46
C ASP A 25 -2.52 10.21 9.22
N ASP A 26 -2.91 11.47 8.94
CA ASP A 26 -4.12 12.09 9.51
C ASP A 26 -5.41 11.34 9.12
N SER A 27 -5.62 11.05 7.83
CA SER A 27 -6.81 10.32 7.37
C SER A 27 -6.85 8.89 7.92
N ARG A 28 -5.69 8.24 8.01
CA ARG A 28 -5.58 6.90 8.62
C ARG A 28 -5.99 6.92 10.10
N GLU A 29 -5.54 7.89 10.87
CA GLU A 29 -5.90 8.02 12.28
C GLU A 29 -7.40 8.33 12.43
N HIS A 30 -7.96 9.17 11.56
CA HIS A 30 -9.39 9.48 11.57
C HIS A 30 -10.25 8.23 11.37
N ILE A 31 -9.98 7.46 10.32
CA ILE A 31 -10.70 6.20 10.05
C ILE A 31 -10.50 5.21 11.19
N ARG A 32 -9.29 5.09 11.73
CA ARG A 32 -9.01 4.17 12.83
C ARG A 32 -9.87 4.46 14.05
N ARG A 33 -9.95 5.73 14.45
CA ARG A 33 -10.81 6.18 15.54
C ARG A 33 -12.29 5.88 15.26
N HIS A 34 -12.76 6.13 14.03
CA HIS A 34 -14.14 5.81 13.66
C HIS A 34 -14.42 4.30 13.77
N LEU A 35 -13.50 3.45 13.32
CA LEU A 35 -13.66 1.99 13.43
C LEU A 35 -13.68 1.51 14.89
N ASP A 36 -12.91 2.17 15.78
CA ASP A 36 -12.92 1.87 17.22
C ASP A 36 -14.26 2.21 17.88
N ASP A 37 -14.93 3.28 17.42
CA ASP A 37 -16.19 3.77 17.99
C ASP A 37 -17.45 3.26 17.26
N CYS A 38 -17.31 2.75 16.03
CA CYS A 38 -18.42 2.40 15.14
C CYS A 38 -18.41 0.93 14.72
N SER A 39 -19.07 0.08 15.52
CA SER A 39 -19.26 -1.34 15.25
C SER A 39 -19.73 -1.72 13.83
N PRO A 40 -20.68 -1.03 13.17
CA PRO A 40 -21.08 -1.39 11.81
C PRO A 40 -19.97 -1.13 10.78
N CYS A 41 -19.19 -0.06 10.93
CA CYS A 41 -18.05 0.22 10.05
C CYS A 41 -16.91 -0.77 10.31
N LEU A 42 -16.67 -1.14 11.58
CA LEU A 42 -15.73 -2.20 11.95
C LEU A 42 -16.10 -3.54 11.30
N ALA A 43 -17.37 -3.93 11.34
CA ALA A 43 -17.82 -5.16 10.68
C ALA A 43 -17.60 -5.13 9.16
N ALA A 44 -17.78 -3.97 8.52
CA ALA A 44 -17.46 -3.80 7.10
C ALA A 44 -15.95 -3.91 6.83
N PHE A 45 -15.11 -3.32 7.68
CA PHE A 45 -13.66 -3.45 7.62
C PHE A 45 -13.21 -4.91 7.74
N ASP A 46 -13.68 -5.63 8.76
CA ASP A 46 -13.31 -7.02 9.01
C ASP A 46 -13.64 -7.91 7.82
N PHE A 47 -14.84 -7.76 7.25
CA PHE A 47 -15.25 -8.49 6.06
C PHE A 47 -14.29 -8.23 4.88
N GLN A 48 -13.94 -6.97 4.62
CA GLN A 48 -13.05 -6.62 3.51
C GLN A 48 -11.62 -7.12 3.75
N ALA A 49 -11.13 -7.07 4.99
CA ALA A 49 -9.82 -7.59 5.36
C ALA A 49 -9.74 -9.12 5.18
N GLU A 50 -10.78 -9.84 5.62
CA GLU A 50 -10.90 -11.29 5.41
C GLU A 50 -11.01 -11.65 3.93
N LEU A 51 -11.80 -10.90 3.15
CA LEU A 51 -11.92 -11.11 1.71
C LEU A 51 -10.57 -10.94 1.01
N ARG A 52 -9.80 -9.90 1.36
CA ARG A 52 -8.44 -9.68 0.84
C ARG A 52 -7.52 -10.85 1.16
N LEU A 53 -7.61 -11.41 2.37
CA LEU A 53 -6.85 -12.60 2.77
C LEU A 53 -7.21 -13.82 1.91
N VAL A 54 -8.50 -14.04 1.66
CA VAL A 54 -8.98 -15.14 0.81
C VAL A 54 -8.47 -14.98 -0.63
N ILE A 55 -8.61 -13.79 -1.21
CA ILE A 55 -8.13 -13.49 -2.57
C ILE A 55 -6.62 -13.75 -2.64
N ARG A 56 -5.85 -13.18 -1.70
CA ARG A 56 -4.39 -13.37 -1.65
C ARG A 56 -4.02 -14.84 -1.63
N ASN A 57 -4.71 -15.67 -0.85
CA ASN A 57 -4.39 -17.09 -0.69
C ASN A 57 -4.86 -17.97 -1.86
N ARG A 58 -5.83 -17.50 -2.66
CA ARG A 58 -6.41 -18.28 -3.77
C ARG A 58 -5.89 -17.85 -5.13
N CYS A 59 -5.48 -16.59 -5.27
CA CYS A 59 -4.93 -16.02 -6.50
C CYS A 59 -3.39 -15.92 -6.42
N CYS A 60 -2.72 -16.98 -5.93
CA CYS A 60 -1.27 -17.09 -6.00
C CYS A 60 -0.89 -17.92 -7.24
N ASP A 61 -0.21 -17.31 -8.19
CA ASP A 61 0.42 -18.03 -9.30
C ASP A 61 1.92 -18.23 -9.04
N GLU A 62 2.46 -19.36 -9.49
CA GLU A 62 3.90 -19.59 -9.43
C GLU A 62 4.61 -18.67 -10.43
N VAL A 63 5.37 -17.70 -9.91
CA VAL A 63 6.11 -16.75 -10.76
C VAL A 63 7.30 -17.48 -11.43
N PRO A 64 7.49 -17.42 -12.75
CA PRO A 64 8.65 -18.04 -13.40
C PRO A 64 9.97 -17.47 -12.87
N SER A 65 10.98 -18.32 -12.60
CA SER A 65 12.31 -17.89 -12.14
C SER A 65 12.94 -16.87 -13.09
N SER A 66 12.80 -17.08 -14.39
CA SER A 66 13.30 -16.15 -15.41
C SER A 66 12.74 -14.74 -15.31
N LEU A 67 11.50 -14.56 -14.84
CA LEU A 67 10.94 -13.23 -14.59
C LEU A 67 11.55 -12.60 -13.34
N ARG A 68 11.75 -13.38 -12.28
CA ARG A 68 12.39 -12.91 -11.04
C ARG A 68 13.82 -12.46 -11.31
N ASP A 69 14.59 -13.24 -12.06
CA ASP A 69 15.99 -12.93 -12.41
C ASP A 69 16.08 -11.62 -13.21
N ARG A 70 15.17 -11.43 -14.18
CA ARG A 70 15.08 -10.18 -14.96
C ARG A 70 14.74 -8.97 -14.11
N ILE A 71 13.82 -9.11 -13.15
CA ILE A 71 13.45 -8.02 -12.23
C ILE A 71 14.63 -7.69 -11.31
N ALA A 72 15.29 -8.69 -10.74
CA ALA A 72 16.46 -8.49 -9.88
C ALA A 72 17.59 -7.74 -10.61
N ALA A 73 17.93 -8.18 -11.82
CA ALA A 73 18.94 -7.52 -12.64
C ALA A 73 18.58 -6.06 -12.98
N ALA A 74 17.30 -5.77 -13.24
CA ALA A 74 16.84 -4.41 -13.50
C ALA A 74 16.96 -3.51 -12.26
N ILE A 75 16.62 -4.02 -11.07
CA ILE A 75 16.76 -3.29 -9.80
C ILE A 75 18.23 -2.99 -9.50
N GLU A 76 19.13 -3.95 -9.72
CA GLU A 76 20.57 -3.76 -9.56
C GLU A 76 21.13 -2.71 -10.52
N ALA A 77 20.66 -2.68 -11.76
CA ALA A 77 21.08 -1.70 -12.76
C ALA A 77 20.68 -0.26 -12.36
N GLU A 78 19.48 -0.06 -11.80
CA GLU A 78 19.03 1.25 -11.31
C GLU A 78 19.77 1.67 -10.02
N GLY A 79 20.07 0.72 -9.14
CA GLY A 79 20.88 0.95 -7.94
C GLY A 79 22.36 1.22 -8.23
N ALA A 80 22.86 0.77 -9.38
CA ALA A 80 24.22 1.01 -9.85
C ALA A 80 24.35 2.35 -10.58
N THR A 81 23.97 3.45 -9.93
CA THR A 81 24.46 4.77 -10.35
C THR A 81 25.93 4.87 -9.93
N PRO A 82 26.90 4.91 -10.87
CA PRO A 82 28.31 5.09 -10.48
C PRO A 82 28.48 6.47 -9.82
N PRO A 83 29.40 6.61 -8.85
CA PRO A 83 29.71 7.92 -8.28
C PRO A 83 30.17 8.83 -9.42
N SER A 84 29.41 9.89 -9.67
CA SER A 84 29.83 11.00 -10.52
C SER A 84 31.13 11.56 -9.98
N GLY A 85 32.23 11.18 -10.63
CA GLY A 85 33.58 11.55 -10.25
C GLY A 85 34.48 11.41 -11.46
N SER A 86 34.65 12.51 -12.19
CA SER A 86 35.96 13.02 -12.64
C SER A 86 35.77 13.93 -13.85
N GLY A 87 35.71 15.23 -13.59
CA GLY A 87 36.16 16.21 -14.56
C GLY A 87 37.68 16.13 -14.64
N ALA A 88 38.19 15.49 -15.69
CA ALA A 88 39.57 15.65 -16.12
C ALA A 88 39.52 16.23 -17.55
N GLY A 89 39.45 17.55 -17.65
CA GLY A 89 39.71 18.23 -18.91
C GLY A 89 41.20 18.09 -19.25
N PRO A 90 41.56 17.69 -20.49
CA PRO A 90 42.95 17.70 -20.89
C PRO A 90 43.42 19.15 -21.02
N SER A 91 44.38 19.53 -20.19
CA SER A 91 45.25 20.68 -20.49
C SER A 91 46.33 20.20 -21.43
N LEU A 92 46.25 20.60 -22.70
CA LEU A 92 47.34 20.94 -23.63
C LEU A 92 46.76 21.29 -25.01
#